data_AF-A0A1F5RFD0-F1
#
_entry.id   AF-A0A1F5RFD0-F1
#
_cell.length_a   1.000
_cell.length_b   1.000
_cell.length_c   1.000
_cell.angle_alpha   90.00
_cell.angle_beta   90.00
_cell.angle_gamma   90.00
#
_symmetry.space_group_name_H-M   'P 1'
#
loop_
_entity.id
_entity.type
_entity.pdbx_description
1 polymer ?
#
loop_
_entity_poly.entity_id
_entity_poly.type
_entity_poly.pdbx_seq_one_letter_code
_entity_poly.pdbx_strand_id
1 'polypeptide(L)'
;MRRPIAAALLVVALAAGWSAAAAAASGIEPAPGARAAAPFAATPAAPELPGLASAFALETAAFDRLSGGDRAGRKPRAGLPALTAERGRILLRSLTVPGWGQATLGHRTAAAVFGVAEAGIWTAFTSFRIQQQMRRESYERTAMVLGGISLEGRDEEFRRLLGNYLSSDDYNQYVVYRDAANLYYDDPAAYRAYIEAHVLRGADTWAWNDVSSLLRYRDQRKNAQKAEKRANTALILAFANRLVSALHAARFAGGPEPPPRSWDIEIAPAGGDDATAFRFGVRTRF
;
A
#
# COMPACT_ATOMS: atom_id res chain seq x y z
N MET A 1 -26.06 -23.89 -28.64
CA MET A 1 -26.27 -22.51 -28.13
C MET A 1 -25.79 -22.47 -26.68
N ARG A 2 -24.75 -21.65 -26.40
CA ARG A 2 -24.12 -21.31 -25.10
C ARG A 2 -23.92 -22.42 -24.06
N ARG A 3 -22.65 -22.86 -23.91
CA ARG A 3 -21.88 -23.20 -22.67
C ARG A 3 -20.56 -23.90 -23.05
N PRO A 4 -19.53 -24.02 -22.18
CA PRO A 4 -19.19 -23.23 -20.98
C PRO A 4 -17.71 -22.74 -20.98
N ILE A 5 -17.43 -21.68 -20.22
CA ILE A 5 -16.06 -21.26 -19.87
C ILE A 5 -15.65 -22.03 -18.60
N ALA A 6 -14.70 -22.95 -18.75
CA ALA A 6 -13.84 -23.50 -17.70
C ALA A 6 -12.45 -23.62 -18.35
N ALA A 7 -11.32 -23.19 -17.80
CA ALA A 7 -10.94 -22.92 -16.44
C ALA A 7 -9.79 -21.89 -16.43
N ALA A 8 -9.82 -20.95 -15.49
CA ALA A 8 -8.66 -20.28 -14.88
C ALA A 8 -9.16 -19.32 -13.79
N LEU A 9 -9.88 -19.85 -12.81
CA LEU A 9 -10.21 -19.14 -11.57
C LEU A 9 -9.80 -20.07 -10.43
N LEU A 10 -8.52 -20.00 -10.05
CA LEU A 10 -8.07 -20.53 -8.78
C LEU A 10 -6.83 -19.77 -8.28
N VAL A 11 -7.02 -18.51 -7.86
CA VAL A 11 -6.16 -17.85 -6.84
C VAL A 11 -6.95 -16.83 -5.98
N VAL A 12 -8.17 -16.38 -6.33
CA VAL A 12 -8.85 -15.32 -5.56
C VAL A 12 -9.67 -15.80 -4.34
N ALA A 13 -9.69 -17.09 -4.01
CA ALA A 13 -10.57 -17.63 -2.96
C ALA A 13 -9.96 -17.79 -1.54
N LEU A 14 -8.89 -17.07 -1.17
CA LEU A 14 -8.28 -17.20 0.17
C LEU A 14 -8.06 -15.89 0.95
N ALA A 15 -8.63 -14.77 0.50
CA ALA A 15 -8.57 -13.50 1.24
C ALA A 15 -9.95 -12.97 1.71
N ALA A 16 -10.99 -13.82 1.68
CA ALA A 16 -12.36 -13.45 2.05
C ALA A 16 -12.96 -14.32 3.17
N GLY A 17 -12.12 -14.96 3.99
CA GLY A 17 -12.55 -15.76 5.14
C GLY A 17 -11.91 -15.24 6.42
N TRP A 18 -12.75 -14.79 7.36
CA TRP A 18 -12.46 -14.28 8.73
C TRP A 18 -11.91 -12.85 8.82
N SER A 19 -12.55 -11.89 9.50
CA SER A 19 -13.55 -11.96 10.58
C SER A 19 -14.69 -10.95 10.42
N ALA A 20 -15.81 -11.43 9.91
CA ALA A 20 -17.13 -11.02 10.38
C ALA A 20 -17.49 -11.93 11.57
N ALA A 21 -16.81 -11.73 12.72
CA ALA A 21 -17.09 -12.40 13.99
C ALA A 21 -16.40 -11.65 15.14
N ALA A 22 -16.72 -10.37 15.30
CA ALA A 22 -16.40 -9.62 16.53
C ALA A 22 -17.37 -8.44 16.80
N ALA A 23 -18.50 -8.39 16.08
CA ALA A 23 -19.47 -7.30 16.16
C ALA A 23 -20.78 -7.70 16.86
N ALA A 24 -20.72 -8.63 17.81
CA ALA A 24 -21.86 -9.00 18.65
C ALA A 24 -21.41 -9.20 20.09
N ALA A 25 -21.20 -8.10 20.82
CA ALA A 25 -21.31 -7.97 22.28
C ALA A 25 -20.91 -6.56 22.72
N SER A 26 -21.75 -5.56 22.44
CA SER A 26 -21.74 -4.31 23.20
C SER A 26 -22.59 -4.51 24.45
N GLY A 27 -21.93 -4.68 25.59
CA GLY A 27 -22.53 -4.60 26.92
C GLY A 27 -21.53 -3.90 27.84
N ILE A 28 -21.81 -2.65 28.18
CA ILE A 28 -21.09 -1.84 29.18
C ILE A 28 -21.68 -2.21 30.56
N GLU A 29 -20.90 -2.54 31.59
CA GLU A 29 -20.45 -1.63 32.67
C GLU A 29 -19.37 -2.28 33.62
N PRO A 30 -18.72 -1.50 34.53
CA PRO A 30 -17.28 -1.67 34.88
C PRO A 30 -16.93 -2.23 36.28
N ALA A 31 -15.65 -2.64 36.42
CA ALA A 31 -14.68 -2.72 37.56
C ALA A 31 -15.17 -2.93 39.03
N PRO A 32 -14.50 -3.75 39.88
CA PRO A 32 -13.10 -3.49 40.29
C PRO A 32 -12.23 -4.73 40.62
N GLY A 33 -10.90 -4.53 40.65
CA GLY A 33 -9.96 -5.50 41.24
C GLY A 33 -8.86 -5.95 40.29
N ALA A 34 -7.67 -5.42 40.51
CA ALA A 34 -6.45 -5.74 39.77
C ALA A 34 -6.15 -7.25 39.76
N ARG A 35 -5.99 -7.84 38.57
CA ARG A 35 -5.13 -9.02 38.34
C ARG A 35 -4.48 -8.94 36.95
N ALA A 36 -3.19 -9.27 36.97
CA ALA A 36 -2.19 -9.30 35.89
C ALA A 36 -2.73 -9.43 34.46
N ALA A 37 -2.38 -8.46 33.61
CA ALA A 37 -2.47 -8.61 32.17
C ALA A 37 -1.46 -9.66 31.70
N ALA A 38 -1.95 -10.86 31.39
CA ALA A 38 -1.22 -11.85 30.62
C ALA A 38 -0.81 -11.25 29.26
N PRO A 39 0.34 -11.63 28.69
CA PRO A 39 0.80 -11.11 27.41
C PRO A 39 -0.17 -11.56 26.32
N PHE A 40 -0.89 -10.61 25.72
CA PHE A 40 -1.75 -10.92 24.60
C PHE A 40 -0.87 -11.32 23.41
N ALA A 41 -0.97 -12.61 23.11
CA ALA A 41 -0.62 -13.35 21.91
C ALA A 41 0.17 -12.61 20.82
N ALA A 42 1.28 -13.26 20.45
CA ALA A 42 2.08 -12.98 19.28
C ALA A 42 1.22 -12.62 18.04
N THR A 43 1.58 -11.51 17.41
CA THR A 43 1.23 -11.18 16.03
C THR A 43 1.35 -12.45 15.18
N PRO A 44 0.31 -12.90 14.45
CA PRO A 44 0.52 -13.90 13.44
C PRO A 44 1.49 -13.29 12.42
N ALA A 45 2.66 -13.92 12.27
CA ALA A 45 3.57 -13.63 11.18
C ALA A 45 2.72 -13.64 9.89
N ALA A 46 2.85 -12.56 9.11
CA ALA A 46 2.24 -12.52 7.79
C ALA A 46 2.65 -13.83 7.07
N PRO A 47 1.71 -14.56 6.44
CA PRO A 47 2.10 -15.70 5.64
C PRO A 47 3.09 -15.19 4.60
N GLU A 48 4.36 -15.59 4.71
CA GLU A 48 5.29 -15.42 3.61
C GLU A 48 4.62 -16.11 2.43
N LEU A 49 4.32 -15.35 1.37
CA LEU A 49 3.79 -15.89 0.13
C LEU A 49 5.00 -16.43 -0.64
N PRO A 50 5.32 -17.74 -0.64
CA PRO A 50 6.52 -18.30 -1.26
C PRO A 50 6.54 -18.19 -2.81
N GLY A 51 5.62 -17.45 -3.41
CA GLY A 51 5.50 -17.27 -4.86
C GLY A 51 5.86 -15.88 -5.38
N LEU A 52 5.73 -14.81 -4.58
CA LEU A 52 6.01 -13.44 -5.06
C LEU A 52 7.52 -13.17 -5.14
N ALA A 53 8.30 -13.70 -4.19
CA ALA A 53 9.76 -13.62 -4.26
C ALA A 53 10.32 -14.37 -5.48
N SER A 54 9.73 -15.51 -5.84
CA SER A 54 10.10 -16.33 -7.00
C SER A 54 9.75 -15.65 -8.33
N ALA A 55 8.61 -14.95 -8.40
CA ALA A 55 8.23 -14.15 -9.56
C ALA A 55 9.16 -12.94 -9.76
N PHE A 56 9.56 -12.26 -8.67
CA PHE A 56 10.54 -11.17 -8.73
C PHE A 56 11.98 -11.66 -9.00
N ALA A 57 12.36 -12.84 -8.51
CA ALA A 57 13.70 -13.42 -8.71
C ALA A 57 13.95 -13.89 -10.15
N LEU A 58 12.91 -14.30 -10.87
CA LEU A 58 13.01 -14.63 -12.30
C LEU A 58 13.24 -13.38 -13.18
N GLU A 59 12.85 -12.19 -12.70
CA GLU A 59 12.94 -10.94 -13.45
C GLU A 59 14.25 -10.17 -13.18
N THR A 60 14.83 -10.28 -11.98
CA THR A 60 16.16 -9.71 -11.66
C THR A 60 17.29 -10.39 -12.43
N ALA A 61 17.21 -11.71 -12.65
CA ALA A 61 18.16 -12.44 -13.48
C ALA A 61 18.14 -12.02 -14.96
N ALA A 62 17.01 -11.49 -15.45
CA ALA A 62 16.90 -10.90 -16.78
C ALA A 62 17.48 -9.47 -16.82
N PHE A 63 17.43 -8.73 -15.72
CA PHE A 63 18.02 -7.40 -15.57
C PHE A 63 19.56 -7.44 -15.52
N ASP A 64 20.15 -8.45 -14.84
CA ASP A 64 21.61 -8.62 -14.79
C ASP A 64 22.24 -9.07 -16.12
N ARG A 65 21.46 -9.73 -16.99
CA ARG A 65 21.90 -10.01 -18.37
C ARG A 65 21.87 -8.78 -19.29
N LEU A 66 21.23 -7.68 -18.88
CA LEU A 66 21.20 -6.42 -19.63
C LEU A 66 22.34 -5.48 -19.24
N SER A 67 23.04 -5.74 -18.13
CA SER A 67 24.13 -4.89 -17.60
C SER A 67 25.53 -5.41 -17.94
N GLY A 68 25.69 -6.69 -18.28
CA GLY A 68 26.96 -7.30 -18.70
C GLY A 68 27.12 -7.41 -20.21
N GLY A 69 27.65 -6.38 -20.87
CA GLY A 69 27.99 -6.43 -22.30
C GLY A 69 29.21 -5.58 -22.62
N ASP A 70 30.27 -6.25 -23.08
CA ASP A 70 31.60 -5.71 -23.40
C ASP A 70 31.57 -4.37 -24.16
N ARG A 71 32.40 -3.44 -23.69
CA ARG A 71 32.64 -2.13 -24.31
C ARG A 71 33.68 -2.26 -25.41
N ALA A 72 33.26 -2.54 -26.63
CA ALA A 72 34.09 -2.27 -27.81
C ALA A 72 33.23 -1.89 -29.03
N GLY A 73 33.35 -0.64 -29.46
CA GLY A 73 32.95 -0.17 -30.80
C GLY A 73 31.45 0.07 -31.04
N ARG A 74 30.90 1.18 -30.54
CA ARG A 74 29.56 1.65 -30.97
C ARG A 74 29.66 2.97 -31.74
N LYS A 75 29.30 2.90 -33.03
CA LYS A 75 29.03 4.06 -33.92
C LYS A 75 28.05 5.05 -33.27
N PRO A 76 28.10 6.35 -33.63
CA PRO A 76 27.31 7.40 -32.99
C PRO A 76 25.82 7.02 -32.95
N ARG A 77 25.24 7.09 -31.75
CA ARG A 77 23.83 6.78 -31.50
C ARG A 77 22.95 7.73 -32.33
N ALA A 78 22.22 7.15 -33.28
CA ALA A 78 21.06 7.79 -33.88
C ALA A 78 20.13 8.31 -32.78
N GLY A 79 19.57 9.50 -32.98
CA GLY A 79 18.69 10.19 -32.03
C GLY A 79 17.54 9.32 -31.53
N LEU A 80 17.00 9.68 -30.37
CA LEU A 80 15.83 9.02 -29.77
C LEU A 80 14.77 8.79 -30.87
N PRO A 81 14.36 7.53 -31.14
CA PRO A 81 13.39 7.28 -32.19
C PRO A 81 12.12 8.07 -31.88
N ALA A 82 11.69 8.89 -32.84
CA ALA A 82 10.44 9.64 -32.73
C ALA A 82 9.31 8.64 -32.40
N LEU A 83 8.59 8.90 -31.31
CA LEU A 83 7.44 8.08 -30.91
C LEU A 83 6.40 8.18 -32.03
N THR A 84 6.22 7.11 -32.81
CA THR A 84 5.14 7.07 -33.80
C THR A 84 3.79 7.24 -33.09
N ALA A 85 2.82 7.88 -33.73
CA ALA A 85 1.52 8.18 -33.13
C ALA A 85 0.83 6.93 -32.54
N GLU A 86 1.02 5.78 -33.17
CA GLU A 86 0.52 4.48 -32.71
C GLU A 86 1.20 4.00 -31.41
N ARG A 87 2.53 4.09 -31.32
CA ARG A 87 3.30 3.80 -30.10
C ARG A 87 2.91 4.74 -28.96
N GLY A 88 2.71 6.02 -29.27
CA GLY A 88 2.22 7.01 -28.31
C GLY A 88 0.83 6.68 -27.76
N ARG A 89 -0.09 6.21 -28.61
CA ARG A 89 -1.45 5.81 -28.20
C ARG A 89 -1.46 4.57 -27.31
N ILE A 90 -0.60 3.59 -27.60
CA ILE A 90 -0.44 2.35 -26.81
C ILE A 90 0.20 2.63 -25.45
N LEU A 91 1.20 3.52 -25.41
CA LEU A 91 1.78 4.03 -24.17
C LEU A 91 0.72 4.71 -23.29
N LEU A 92 -0.07 5.62 -23.86
CA LEU A 92 -1.10 6.34 -23.13
C LEU A 92 -2.15 5.39 -22.51
N ARG A 93 -2.57 4.37 -23.26
CA ARG A 93 -3.51 3.33 -22.76
C ARG A 93 -2.93 2.52 -21.61
N SER A 94 -1.65 2.19 -21.67
CA SER A 94 -0.97 1.40 -20.63
C SER A 94 -0.64 2.21 -19.37
N LEU A 95 -0.51 3.53 -19.53
CA LEU A 95 -0.36 4.48 -18.42
C LEU A 95 -1.68 4.72 -17.69
N THR A 96 -2.83 4.74 -18.40
CA THR A 96 -4.14 4.90 -17.77
C THR A 96 -4.60 3.62 -17.10
N VAL A 97 -4.47 2.48 -17.78
CA VAL A 97 -4.82 1.16 -17.22
C VAL A 97 -3.69 0.17 -17.55
N PRO A 98 -2.91 -0.25 -16.55
CA PRO A 98 -1.89 -1.28 -16.74
C PRO A 98 -2.46 -2.53 -17.40
N GLY A 99 -1.77 -3.03 -18.43
CA GLY A 99 -2.21 -4.19 -19.21
C GLY A 99 -3.12 -3.86 -20.40
N TRP A 100 -3.66 -2.65 -20.54
CA TRP A 100 -4.55 -2.32 -21.67
C TRP A 100 -3.80 -2.30 -23.02
N GLY A 101 -2.60 -1.71 -23.09
CA GLY A 101 -1.81 -1.72 -24.32
C GLY A 101 -1.43 -3.13 -24.77
N GLN A 102 -1.09 -3.99 -23.82
CA GLN A 102 -0.77 -5.40 -24.03
C GLN A 102 -1.99 -6.17 -24.53
N ALA A 103 -3.16 -5.90 -23.95
CA ALA A 103 -4.42 -6.50 -24.41
C ALA A 103 -4.73 -6.12 -25.86
N THR A 104 -4.49 -4.86 -26.25
CA THR A 104 -4.70 -4.40 -27.64
C THR A 104 -3.67 -4.96 -28.63
N LEU A 105 -2.52 -5.44 -28.15
CA LEU A 105 -1.47 -6.08 -28.94
C LEU A 105 -1.55 -7.62 -28.91
N GLY A 106 -2.65 -8.20 -28.42
CA GLY A 106 -2.83 -9.66 -28.33
C GLY A 106 -2.05 -10.34 -27.19
N HIS A 107 -1.25 -9.60 -26.41
CA HIS A 107 -0.46 -10.13 -25.29
C HIS A 107 -1.31 -10.32 -24.02
N ARG A 108 -2.21 -11.32 -24.05
CA ARG A 108 -3.17 -11.60 -22.96
C ARG A 108 -2.53 -11.93 -21.61
N THR A 109 -1.42 -12.67 -21.60
CA THR A 109 -0.71 -13.03 -20.37
C THR A 109 -0.11 -11.79 -19.70
N ALA A 110 0.60 -10.95 -20.45
CA ALA A 110 1.16 -9.71 -19.95
C ALA A 110 0.05 -8.74 -19.46
N ALA A 111 -1.05 -8.64 -20.22
CA ALA A 111 -2.22 -7.87 -19.81
C ALA A 111 -2.78 -8.33 -18.45
N ALA A 112 -2.93 -9.65 -18.26
CA ALA A 112 -3.41 -10.22 -17.01
C ALA A 112 -2.44 -9.96 -15.84
N VAL A 113 -1.13 -10.11 -16.04
CA VAL A 113 -0.12 -9.86 -14.99
C VAL A 113 -0.17 -8.41 -14.52
N PHE A 114 -0.10 -7.44 -15.44
CA PHE A 114 -0.15 -6.02 -15.07
C PHE A 114 -1.48 -5.62 -14.42
N GLY A 115 -2.60 -6.22 -14.86
CA GLY A 115 -3.91 -6.00 -14.28
C GLY A 115 -4.05 -6.57 -12.87
N VAL A 116 -3.58 -7.80 -12.62
CA VAL A 116 -3.59 -8.42 -11.28
C VAL A 116 -2.66 -7.68 -10.33
N ALA A 117 -1.47 -7.27 -10.79
CA ALA A 117 -0.54 -6.47 -10.01
C ALA A 117 -1.18 -5.13 -9.60
N GLU A 118 -1.83 -4.44 -10.54
CA GLU A 118 -2.53 -3.18 -10.26
C GLU A 118 -3.66 -3.35 -9.24
N ALA A 119 -4.49 -4.40 -9.39
CA ALA A 119 -5.55 -4.72 -8.44
C ALA A 119 -4.99 -5.02 -7.03
N GLY A 120 -3.89 -5.76 -6.95
CA GLY A 120 -3.19 -6.05 -5.69
C GLY A 120 -2.66 -4.78 -5.01
N ILE A 121 -2.07 -3.86 -5.80
CA ILE A 121 -1.56 -2.58 -5.28
C ILE A 121 -2.71 -1.72 -4.73
N TRP A 122 -3.82 -1.58 -5.46
CA TRP A 122 -4.99 -0.83 -4.97
C TRP A 122 -5.63 -1.44 -3.73
N THR A 123 -5.66 -2.78 -3.67
CA THR A 123 -6.12 -3.51 -2.48
C THR A 123 -5.24 -3.19 -1.28
N ALA A 124 -3.90 -3.24 -1.44
CA ALA A 124 -2.95 -2.89 -0.40
C ALA A 124 -3.07 -1.43 0.04
N PHE A 125 -3.16 -0.49 -0.92
CA PHE A 125 -3.37 0.93 -0.66
C PHE A 125 -4.62 1.15 0.21
N THR A 126 -5.75 0.58 -0.21
CA THR A 126 -7.03 0.72 0.49
C THR A 126 -6.96 0.14 1.91
N SER A 127 -6.36 -1.05 2.06
CA SER A 127 -6.14 -1.67 3.36
C SER A 127 -5.31 -0.78 4.30
N PHE A 128 -4.21 -0.20 3.81
CA PHE A 128 -3.39 0.70 4.62
C PHE A 128 -4.09 2.02 4.95
N ARG A 129 -4.94 2.55 4.08
CA ARG A 129 -5.76 3.74 4.36
C ARG A 129 -6.77 3.49 5.47
N ILE A 130 -7.48 2.35 5.42
CA ILE A 130 -8.40 1.94 6.49
C ILE A 130 -7.64 1.79 7.82
N GLN A 131 -6.50 1.09 7.81
CA GLN A 131 -5.67 0.94 9.01
C GLN A 131 -5.19 2.30 9.54
N GLN A 132 -4.80 3.22 8.68
CA GLN A 132 -4.37 4.56 9.08
C GLN A 132 -5.52 5.32 9.75
N GLN A 133 -6.74 5.25 9.22
CA GLN A 133 -7.91 5.90 9.80
C GLN A 133 -8.25 5.33 11.18
N MET A 134 -8.36 4.00 11.31
CA MET A 134 -8.66 3.35 12.60
C MET A 134 -7.61 3.68 13.68
N ARG A 135 -6.33 3.69 13.28
CA ARG A 135 -5.23 4.05 14.20
C ARG A 135 -5.24 5.54 14.55
N ARG A 136 -5.72 6.39 13.64
CA ARG A 136 -5.92 7.82 13.91
C ARG A 136 -6.99 8.05 14.96
N GLU A 137 -8.16 7.47 14.75
CA GLU A 137 -9.26 7.54 15.72
C GLU A 137 -8.83 7.00 17.10
N SER A 138 -7.99 5.95 17.12
CA SER A 138 -7.45 5.38 18.36
C SER A 138 -6.59 6.37 19.15
N TYR A 139 -5.61 7.04 18.51
CA TYR A 139 -4.78 8.00 19.23
C TYR A 139 -5.54 9.29 19.58
N GLU A 140 -6.50 9.70 18.76
CA GLU A 140 -7.38 10.85 19.05
C GLU A 140 -8.25 10.59 20.27
N ARG A 141 -8.81 9.39 20.39
CA ARG A 141 -9.53 8.97 21.59
C ARG A 141 -8.62 8.91 22.82
N THR A 142 -7.40 8.39 22.67
CA THR A 142 -6.43 8.35 23.77
C THR A 142 -6.08 9.76 24.26
N ALA A 143 -5.86 10.72 23.35
CA ALA A 143 -5.63 12.12 23.70
C ALA A 143 -6.81 12.72 24.45
N MET A 144 -8.04 12.47 23.99
CA MET A 144 -9.24 12.98 24.63
C MET A 144 -9.44 12.40 26.04
N VAL A 145 -9.31 11.08 26.18
CA VAL A 145 -9.63 10.38 27.44
C VAL A 145 -8.52 10.46 28.48
N LEU A 146 -7.25 10.35 28.05
CA LEU A 146 -6.10 10.27 28.97
C LEU A 146 -5.26 11.54 29.02
N GLY A 147 -5.36 12.42 28.02
CA GLY A 147 -4.69 13.72 27.97
C GLY A 147 -5.64 14.90 28.17
N GLY A 148 -6.95 14.65 28.22
CA GLY A 148 -7.97 15.68 28.42
C GLY A 148 -8.14 16.64 27.25
N ILE A 149 -7.67 16.30 26.04
CA ILE A 149 -7.62 17.24 24.91
C ILE A 149 -8.22 16.68 23.62
N SER A 150 -9.05 17.49 22.96
CA SER A 150 -9.57 17.19 21.63
C SER A 150 -8.56 17.54 20.54
N LEU A 151 -8.37 16.62 19.60
CA LEU A 151 -7.49 16.78 18.43
C LEU A 151 -8.26 17.13 17.14
N GLU A 152 -9.56 17.38 17.25
CA GLU A 152 -10.39 17.81 16.13
C GLU A 152 -9.94 19.21 15.64
N GLY A 153 -9.78 19.37 14.33
CA GLY A 153 -9.31 20.62 13.72
C GLY A 153 -7.84 20.99 14.01
N ARG A 154 -7.15 20.29 14.91
CA ARG A 154 -5.74 20.53 15.23
C ARG A 154 -4.82 20.07 14.09
N ASP A 155 -3.68 20.72 13.95
CA ASP A 155 -2.68 20.36 12.93
C ASP A 155 -1.74 19.24 13.41
N GLU A 156 -0.83 18.82 12.52
CA GLU A 156 0.13 17.74 12.84
C GLU A 156 1.24 18.18 13.80
N GLU A 157 1.50 19.48 13.87
CA GLU A 157 2.43 20.06 14.84
C GLU A 157 1.91 19.93 16.26
N PHE A 158 0.66 20.32 16.50
CA PHE A 158 0.02 20.16 17.80
C PHE A 158 0.01 18.69 18.25
N ARG A 159 -0.34 17.75 17.35
CA ARG A 159 -0.28 16.30 17.63
C ARG A 159 1.14 15.82 17.97
N ARG A 160 2.17 16.42 17.35
CA ARG A 160 3.56 16.12 17.65
C ARG A 160 3.97 16.67 19.02
N LEU A 161 3.58 17.89 19.36
CA LEU A 161 3.82 18.50 20.68
C LEU A 161 3.19 17.66 21.80
N LEU A 162 1.93 17.27 21.62
CA LEU A 162 1.19 16.43 22.56
C LEU A 162 1.91 15.09 22.84
N GLY A 163 2.60 14.54 21.84
CA GLY A 163 3.40 13.31 21.98
C GLY A 163 4.81 13.49 22.51
N ASN A 164 5.25 14.73 22.77
CA ASN A 164 6.61 15.03 23.20
C ASN A 164 6.72 15.51 24.65
N TYR A 165 5.64 16.08 25.21
CA TYR A 165 5.63 16.65 26.57
C TYR A 165 4.50 16.05 27.40
N LEU A 166 4.73 15.89 28.72
CA LEU A 166 3.75 15.32 29.63
C LEU A 166 2.57 16.26 29.87
N SER A 167 2.80 17.58 29.79
CA SER A 167 1.77 18.61 29.91
C SER A 167 2.05 19.80 28.99
N SER A 168 1.04 20.65 28.78
CA SER A 168 1.23 21.96 28.15
C SER A 168 2.13 22.87 28.97
N ASP A 169 2.13 22.73 30.29
CA ASP A 169 2.97 23.52 31.19
C ASP A 169 4.45 23.13 31.03
N ASP A 170 4.75 21.84 30.88
CA ASP A 170 6.09 21.35 30.54
C ASP A 170 6.55 21.93 29.21
N TYR A 171 5.69 21.93 28.19
CA TYR A 171 6.00 22.54 26.89
C TYR A 171 6.29 24.04 27.04
N ASN A 172 5.41 24.76 27.73
CA ASN A 172 5.58 26.18 27.98
C ASN A 172 6.92 26.44 28.69
N GLN A 173 7.23 25.68 29.75
CA GLN A 173 8.45 25.81 30.54
C GLN A 173 9.72 25.53 29.72
N TYR A 174 9.77 24.40 29.01
CA TYR A 174 10.99 23.95 28.35
C TYR A 174 11.21 24.53 26.95
N VAL A 175 10.16 25.05 26.32
CA VAL A 175 10.22 25.62 24.98
C VAL A 175 9.93 27.11 25.05
N VAL A 176 8.71 27.51 25.38
CA VAL A 176 8.27 28.91 25.25
C VAL A 176 9.10 29.86 26.12
N TYR A 177 9.19 29.60 27.42
CA TYR A 177 9.93 30.49 28.33
C TYR A 177 11.44 30.45 28.09
N ARG A 178 11.97 29.28 27.73
CA ARG A 178 13.40 29.12 27.42
C ARG A 178 13.77 29.84 26.14
N ASP A 179 12.98 29.69 25.09
CA ASP A 179 13.24 30.31 23.80
C ASP A 179 13.03 31.83 23.89
N ALA A 180 12.03 32.29 24.66
CA ALA A 180 11.89 33.71 24.99
C ALA A 180 13.13 34.28 25.68
N ALA A 181 13.67 33.56 26.68
CA ALA A 181 14.87 33.99 27.40
C ALA A 181 16.10 33.99 26.49
N ASN A 182 16.25 33.00 25.61
CA ASN A 182 17.37 32.93 24.68
C ASN A 182 17.35 34.04 23.62
N LEU A 183 16.16 34.44 23.17
CA LEU A 183 16.00 35.43 22.10
C LEU A 183 15.96 36.87 22.62
N TYR A 184 15.42 37.10 23.82
CA TYR A 184 15.07 38.43 24.33
C TYR A 184 15.55 38.69 25.75
N TYR A 185 16.70 38.12 26.15
CA TYR A 185 17.27 38.29 27.49
C TYR A 185 17.39 39.77 27.92
N ASP A 186 17.79 40.64 27.01
CA ASP A 186 18.04 42.07 27.26
C ASP A 186 16.82 42.97 27.02
N ASP A 187 15.71 42.42 26.50
CA ASP A 187 14.49 43.17 26.16
C ASP A 187 13.27 42.57 26.88
N PRO A 188 12.91 43.11 28.06
CA PRO A 188 11.76 42.65 28.82
C PRO A 188 10.42 42.79 28.10
N ALA A 189 10.28 43.75 27.18
CA ALA A 189 9.04 43.96 26.44
C ALA A 189 8.89 42.88 25.36
N ALA A 190 9.94 42.62 24.58
CA ALA A 190 9.94 41.56 23.57
C ALA A 190 9.82 40.16 24.20
N TYR A 191 10.45 39.92 25.36
CA TYR A 191 10.30 38.68 26.12
C TYR A 191 8.84 38.37 26.45
N ARG A 192 8.10 39.36 26.99
CA ARG A 192 6.68 39.19 27.35
C ARG A 192 5.80 38.99 26.13
N ALA A 193 6.04 39.76 25.07
CA ALA A 193 5.29 39.65 23.81
C ALA A 193 5.45 38.27 23.17
N TYR A 194 6.68 37.72 23.18
CA TYR A 194 6.93 36.37 22.67
C TYR A 194 6.15 35.31 23.46
N ILE A 195 6.20 35.37 24.79
CA ILE A 195 5.47 34.43 25.64
C ILE A 195 3.97 34.52 25.37
N GLU A 196 3.41 35.73 25.33
CA GLU A 196 1.99 35.94 25.06
C GLU A 196 1.55 35.32 23.74
N ALA A 197 2.39 35.39 22.70
CA ALA A 197 2.10 34.84 21.39
C ALA A 197 2.21 33.31 21.28
N HIS A 198 3.01 32.65 22.13
CA HIS A 198 3.35 31.22 21.95
C HIS A 198 2.92 30.30 23.09
N VAL A 199 2.59 30.86 24.25
CA VAL A 199 2.15 30.09 25.42
C VAL A 199 0.81 29.41 25.15
N LEU A 200 0.74 28.11 25.45
CA LEU A 200 -0.50 27.35 25.33
C LEU A 200 -1.35 27.56 26.59
N ARG A 201 -2.61 27.96 26.40
CA ARG A 201 -3.56 28.28 27.48
C ARG A 201 -4.98 27.85 27.12
N GLY A 202 -5.86 27.74 28.12
CA GLY A 202 -7.29 27.48 27.94
C GLY A 202 -7.55 26.16 27.21
N ALA A 203 -8.18 26.22 26.03
CA ALA A 203 -8.54 25.03 25.26
C ALA A 203 -7.33 24.27 24.66
N ASP A 204 -6.13 24.84 24.74
CA ASP A 204 -4.89 24.26 24.20
C ASP A 204 -4.06 23.53 25.27
N THR A 205 -4.56 23.44 26.51
CA THR A 205 -3.85 22.78 27.60
C THR A 205 -4.15 21.30 27.66
N TRP A 206 -3.13 20.49 27.95
CA TRP A 206 -3.27 19.07 28.22
C TRP A 206 -2.41 18.68 29.41
N ALA A 207 -2.76 17.56 30.03
CA ALA A 207 -1.92 16.89 31.01
C ALA A 207 -2.15 15.38 30.88
N TRP A 208 -1.09 14.64 30.58
CA TRP A 208 -1.14 13.19 30.61
C TRP A 208 -1.15 12.70 32.05
N ASN A 209 -2.07 11.78 32.37
CA ASN A 209 -2.16 11.20 33.71
C ASN A 209 -0.85 10.59 34.20
N ASP A 210 -0.10 9.97 33.28
CA ASP A 210 1.14 9.27 33.56
C ASP A 210 1.95 9.06 32.26
N VAL A 211 3.22 8.67 32.42
CA VAL A 211 4.14 8.45 31.29
C VAL A 211 3.68 7.31 30.37
N SER A 212 3.03 6.27 30.89
CA SER A 212 2.53 5.17 30.06
C SER A 212 1.39 5.62 29.14
N SER A 213 0.53 6.53 29.61
CA SER A 213 -0.51 7.16 28.79
C SER A 213 0.09 7.95 27.61
N LEU A 214 1.13 8.74 27.87
CA LEU A 214 1.90 9.44 26.83
C LEU A 214 2.53 8.46 25.83
N LEU A 215 3.20 7.41 26.31
CA LEU A 215 3.83 6.41 25.45
C LEU A 215 2.80 5.67 24.59
N ARG A 216 1.63 5.34 25.15
CA ARG A 216 0.52 4.73 24.42
C ARG A 216 0.06 5.62 23.26
N TYR A 217 -0.12 6.92 23.51
CA TYR A 217 -0.44 7.89 22.46
C TYR A 217 0.63 7.92 21.36
N ARG A 218 1.91 8.03 21.75
CA ARG A 218 3.04 8.06 20.82
C ARG A 218 3.09 6.82 19.93
N ASP A 219 2.89 5.64 20.50
CA ASP A 219 2.92 4.38 19.77
C ASP A 219 1.74 4.26 18.80
N GLN A 220 0.53 4.62 19.22
CA GLN A 220 -0.63 4.64 18.35
C GLN A 220 -0.45 5.63 17.19
N ARG A 221 0.06 6.83 17.46
CA ARG A 221 0.37 7.83 16.42
C ARG A 221 1.44 7.34 15.46
N LYS A 222 2.56 6.80 15.97
CA LYS A 222 3.62 6.19 15.15
C LYS A 222 3.07 5.07 14.27
N ASN A 223 2.14 4.27 14.79
CA ASN A 223 1.48 3.21 14.06
C ASN A 223 0.55 3.73 12.96
N ALA A 224 -0.15 4.85 13.17
CA ALA A 224 -0.94 5.51 12.13
C ALA A 224 -0.03 6.05 11.01
N GLN A 225 1.05 6.75 11.36
CA GLN A 225 2.03 7.26 10.39
C GLN A 225 2.71 6.15 9.59
N LYS A 226 2.98 5.00 10.21
CA LYS A 226 3.49 3.81 9.49
C LYS A 226 2.49 3.31 8.44
N ALA A 227 1.20 3.25 8.78
CA ALA A 227 0.16 2.83 7.84
C ALA A 227 0.03 3.83 6.68
N GLU A 228 0.07 5.13 6.97
CA GLU A 228 0.09 6.19 5.96
C GLU A 228 1.27 6.05 5.00
N LYS A 229 2.49 5.89 5.54
CA LYS A 229 3.69 5.69 4.73
C LYS A 229 3.56 4.47 3.81
N ARG A 230 3.00 3.36 4.30
CA ARG A 230 2.76 2.15 3.49
C ARG A 230 1.73 2.39 2.39
N ALA A 231 0.66 3.15 2.66
CA ALA A 231 -0.28 3.57 1.62
C ALA A 231 0.44 4.40 0.54
N ASN A 232 1.26 5.37 0.93
CA ASN A 232 2.04 6.19 -0.01
C ASN A 232 3.04 5.34 -0.81
N THR A 233 3.69 4.35 -0.18
CA THR A 233 4.52 3.38 -0.88
C THR A 233 3.73 2.59 -1.93
N ALA A 234 2.49 2.17 -1.63
CA ALA A 234 1.64 1.52 -2.61
C ALA A 234 1.32 2.42 -3.82
N LEU A 235 1.13 3.73 -3.62
CA LEU A 235 0.97 4.67 -4.74
C LEU A 235 2.23 4.76 -5.62
N ILE A 236 3.42 4.79 -5.00
CA ILE A 236 4.69 4.75 -5.75
C ILE A 236 4.79 3.47 -6.57
N LEU A 237 4.40 2.32 -5.99
CA LEU A 237 4.37 1.04 -6.71
C LEU A 237 3.36 1.04 -7.86
N ALA A 238 2.17 1.62 -7.68
CA ALA A 238 1.18 1.73 -8.76
C ALA A 238 1.74 2.54 -9.94
N PHE A 239 2.44 3.63 -9.65
CA PHE A 239 3.11 4.43 -10.67
C PHE A 239 4.21 3.65 -11.38
N ALA A 240 5.07 2.94 -10.64
CA ALA A 240 6.09 2.09 -11.22
C ALA A 240 5.49 0.98 -12.12
N ASN A 241 4.43 0.32 -11.67
CA ASN A 241 3.69 -0.69 -12.44
C ASN A 241 3.19 -0.14 -13.78
N ARG A 242 2.61 1.07 -13.78
CA ARG A 242 2.17 1.76 -15.01
C ARG A 242 3.33 2.05 -15.95
N LEU A 243 4.47 2.53 -15.44
CA LEU A 243 5.65 2.81 -16.26
C LEU A 243 6.20 1.54 -16.91
N VAL A 244 6.37 0.46 -16.15
CA VAL A 244 6.86 -0.83 -16.66
C VAL A 244 5.87 -1.40 -17.68
N SER A 245 4.56 -1.35 -17.40
CA SER A 245 3.51 -1.75 -18.33
C SER A 245 3.59 -0.97 -19.65
N ALA A 246 3.74 0.35 -19.57
CA ALA A 246 3.83 1.21 -20.75
C ALA A 246 5.09 0.90 -21.59
N LEU A 247 6.26 0.79 -20.95
CA LEU A 247 7.51 0.43 -21.63
C LEU A 247 7.42 -0.95 -22.28
N HIS A 248 6.82 -1.92 -21.58
CA HIS A 248 6.58 -3.25 -22.11
C HIS A 248 5.71 -3.18 -23.37
N ALA A 249 4.54 -2.52 -23.30
CA ALA A 249 3.65 -2.38 -24.45
C ALA A 249 4.32 -1.66 -25.64
N ALA A 250 5.12 -0.61 -25.39
CA ALA A 250 5.83 0.14 -26.43
C ALA A 250 6.92 -0.68 -27.14
N ARG A 251 7.54 -1.64 -26.44
CA ARG A 251 8.51 -2.56 -27.05
C ARG A 251 7.87 -3.46 -28.10
N PHE A 252 6.63 -3.89 -27.87
CA PHE A 252 5.89 -4.78 -28.77
C PHE A 252 5.01 -4.02 -29.78
N ALA A 253 4.85 -2.71 -29.61
CA ALA A 253 4.11 -1.88 -30.55
C ALA A 253 4.80 -1.85 -31.94
N GLY A 254 4.10 -2.34 -32.97
CA GLY A 254 4.59 -2.46 -34.34
C GLY A 254 5.37 -3.76 -34.65
N GLY A 255 5.42 -4.71 -33.71
CA GLY A 255 5.85 -6.08 -33.99
C GLY A 255 4.72 -6.94 -34.57
N PRO A 256 5.03 -8.09 -35.20
CA PRO A 256 4.00 -9.02 -35.65
C PRO A 256 3.14 -9.47 -34.48
N GLU A 257 1.82 -9.53 -34.70
CA GLU A 257 0.87 -9.99 -33.68
C GLU A 257 1.24 -11.43 -33.28
N PRO A 258 1.29 -11.76 -31.97
CA PRO A 258 1.60 -13.11 -31.55
C PRO A 258 0.55 -14.08 -32.13
N PRO A 259 0.98 -15.27 -32.62
CA PRO A 259 0.05 -16.22 -33.22
C PRO A 259 -1.07 -16.58 -32.22
N PRO A 260 -2.32 -16.70 -32.70
CA PRO A 260 -3.45 -17.02 -31.84
C PRO A 260 -3.26 -18.41 -31.23
N ARG A 261 -3.07 -18.46 -29.90
CA ARG A 261 -3.09 -19.72 -29.16
C ARG A 261 -4.54 -20.15 -28.93
N SER A 262 -4.97 -21.20 -29.63
CA SER A 262 -6.23 -21.90 -29.36
C SER A 262 -5.98 -23.22 -28.63
N TRP A 263 -6.88 -23.53 -27.71
CA TRP A 263 -6.95 -24.81 -27.03
C TRP A 263 -8.20 -25.50 -27.58
N ASP A 264 -8.00 -26.48 -28.46
CA ASP A 264 -9.10 -27.30 -28.99
C ASP A 264 -9.22 -28.56 -28.12
N ILE A 265 -10.32 -28.65 -27.39
CA ILE A 265 -10.68 -29.84 -26.62
C ILE A 265 -11.53 -30.72 -27.54
N GLU A 266 -10.95 -31.81 -28.02
CA GLU A 266 -11.66 -32.81 -28.82
C GLU A 266 -12.16 -33.93 -27.90
N ILE A 267 -13.46 -34.17 -27.91
CA ILE A 267 -14.08 -35.35 -27.30
C ILE A 267 -14.57 -36.21 -28.45
N ALA A 268 -13.97 -37.39 -28.62
CA ALA A 268 -14.32 -38.33 -29.66
C ALA A 268 -14.70 -39.68 -29.03
N PRO A 269 -15.64 -40.45 -29.60
CA PRO A 269 -15.85 -41.83 -29.16
C PRO A 269 -14.55 -42.63 -29.37
N ALA A 270 -14.15 -43.39 -28.35
CA ALA A 270 -13.03 -44.30 -28.47
C ALA A 270 -13.53 -45.53 -29.23
N GLY A 271 -13.19 -45.63 -30.52
CA GLY A 271 -13.69 -46.69 -31.40
C GLY A 271 -13.53 -48.10 -30.81
N GLY A 272 -14.59 -48.89 -30.91
CA GLY A 272 -14.76 -50.24 -30.35
C GLY A 272 -16.25 -50.51 -30.08
N ASP A 273 -16.62 -51.75 -29.70
CA ASP A 273 -18.01 -52.14 -29.40
C ASP A 273 -18.59 -51.48 -28.13
N ASP A 274 -17.80 -50.69 -27.42
CA ASP A 274 -18.19 -50.02 -26.18
C ASP A 274 -18.69 -48.59 -26.46
N ALA A 275 -20.02 -48.43 -26.51
CA ALA A 275 -20.70 -47.15 -26.74
C ALA A 275 -20.47 -46.12 -25.63
N THR A 276 -19.85 -46.50 -24.51
CA THR A 276 -19.57 -45.60 -23.37
C THR A 276 -18.13 -45.09 -23.34
N ALA A 277 -17.26 -45.61 -24.21
CA ALA A 277 -15.86 -45.24 -24.24
C ALA A 277 -15.65 -43.90 -24.98
N PHE A 278 -15.11 -42.90 -24.28
CA PHE A 278 -14.74 -41.61 -24.86
C PHE A 278 -13.25 -41.35 -24.75
N ARG A 279 -12.66 -40.83 -25.83
CA ARG A 279 -11.33 -40.28 -25.90
C ARG A 279 -11.39 -38.78 -25.62
N PHE A 280 -10.63 -38.35 -24.62
CA PHE A 280 -10.29 -36.93 -24.44
C PHE A 280 -8.95 -36.62 -25.11
N GLY A 281 -8.96 -35.66 -26.03
CA GLY A 281 -7.76 -35.08 -26.63
C GLY A 281 -7.69 -33.59 -26.36
N VAL A 282 -6.51 -33.10 -25.96
CA VAL A 282 -6.23 -31.66 -25.91
C VAL A 282 -5.27 -31.35 -27.04
N ARG A 283 -5.69 -30.49 -27.97
CA ARG A 283 -4.86 -30.01 -29.07
C ARG A 283 -4.53 -28.55 -28.83
N THR A 284 -3.23 -28.24 -28.80
CA THR A 284 -2.76 -26.85 -28.71
C THR A 284 -2.20 -26.44 -30.07
N ARG A 285 -2.69 -25.34 -30.63
CA ARG A 285 -2.03 -24.65 -31.76
C ARG A 285 -1.20 -23.49 -31.20
N PHE A 286 0.08 -23.46 -31.55
CA PHE A 286 1.04 -22.43 -31.19
C PHE A 286 1.46 -21.63 -32.42
#